data_AF-A0A6C8GAK0-F1
#
_entry.id   AF-A0A6C8GAK0-F1
#
_cell.length_a   1.000
_cell.length_b   1.000
_cell.length_c   1.000
_cell.angle_alpha   90.00
_cell.angle_beta   90.00
_cell.angle_gamma   90.00
#
_symmetry.space_group_name_H-M   'P 1'
#
loop_
_entity.id
_entity.type
_entity.pdbx_description
1 polymer ?
#
loop_
_entity_poly.entity_id
_entity_poly.type
_entity_poly.pdbx_seq_one_letter_code
_entity_poly.pdbx_strand_id
1 'polypeptide(L)'
;MLAKGINPSEARKANKITLQFAHENSFESVAREWHSSKKATWSEGYAKEVLNCMEKDIFPFIGQRPIEQIEPLELLTVLQKIEKRGALEQTSKIRRRCGEVLRYAVATGRAKYNFAPDLAIALNKPKTQHFPFLTESELPDFVNALENYQGSLVTKYATHLLMLTGVRTIELCAAEWAEFDLDNALWEIPKERMKKRAPIWFRYLLRRSAS
;
A
#
# COMPACT_ATOMS: atom_id res chain seq x y z
N MET A 1 -20.18 -28.39 50.09
CA MET A 1 -20.21 -27.17 49.24
C MET A 1 -20.06 -27.56 47.76
N LEU A 2 -21.10 -28.14 47.16
CA LEU A 2 -21.25 -28.33 45.71
C LEU A 2 -22.23 -27.26 45.22
N ALA A 3 -21.77 -26.00 45.18
CA ALA A 3 -22.66 -24.83 45.17
C ALA A 3 -22.66 -24.02 43.87
N LYS A 4 -22.48 -24.66 42.70
CA LYS A 4 -22.91 -24.14 41.39
C LYS A 4 -23.21 -25.34 40.50
N GLY A 5 -24.48 -25.66 40.26
CA GLY A 5 -24.97 -26.79 39.46
C GLY A 5 -24.66 -26.68 37.96
N ILE A 6 -23.43 -26.34 37.60
CA ILE A 6 -22.95 -26.27 36.21
C ILE A 6 -22.33 -27.63 35.89
N ASN A 7 -22.94 -28.36 34.97
CA ASN A 7 -22.42 -29.64 34.51
C ASN A 7 -21.04 -29.44 33.84
N PRO A 8 -19.94 -30.04 34.34
CA PRO A 8 -18.60 -29.83 33.80
C PRO A 8 -18.45 -30.18 32.31
N SER A 9 -19.29 -31.08 31.79
CA SER A 9 -19.32 -31.46 30.38
C SER A 9 -19.91 -30.36 29.48
N GLU A 10 -20.97 -29.70 29.94
CA GLU A 10 -21.60 -28.58 29.23
C GLU A 10 -20.70 -27.34 29.23
N ALA A 11 -20.04 -27.05 30.35
CA ALA A 11 -19.05 -25.98 30.44
C ALA A 11 -17.87 -26.20 29.48
N ARG A 12 -17.40 -27.45 29.33
CA ARG A 12 -16.34 -27.80 28.36
C ARG A 12 -16.78 -27.64 26.91
N LYS A 13 -18.01 -28.06 26.57
CA LYS A 13 -18.57 -27.90 25.22
C LYS A 13 -18.79 -26.42 24.86
N ALA A 14 -19.36 -25.65 25.78
CA ALA A 14 -19.56 -24.21 25.60
C ALA A 14 -18.22 -23.49 25.40
N ASN A 15 -17.21 -23.76 26.24
CA ASN A 15 -15.88 -23.19 26.08
C ASN A 15 -15.24 -23.54 24.72
N LYS A 16 -15.42 -24.78 24.23
CA LYS A 16 -14.89 -25.19 22.93
C LYS A 16 -15.54 -24.41 21.77
N ILE A 17 -16.86 -24.24 21.81
CA ILE A 17 -17.60 -23.46 20.80
C ILE A 17 -17.16 -21.99 20.85
N THR A 18 -17.05 -21.40 22.04
CA THR A 18 -16.58 -20.02 22.22
C THR A 18 -15.16 -19.83 21.69
N LEU A 19 -14.24 -20.76 21.98
CA LEU A 19 -12.87 -20.71 21.48
C LEU A 19 -12.81 -20.82 19.95
N GLN A 20 -13.65 -21.67 19.36
CA GLN A 20 -13.70 -21.84 17.91
C GLN A 20 -14.25 -20.59 17.22
N PHE A 21 -15.35 -20.03 17.74
CA PHE A 21 -15.91 -18.76 17.25
C PHE A 21 -14.93 -17.58 17.44
N ALA A 22 -14.20 -17.56 18.55
CA ALA A 22 -13.16 -16.57 18.83
C ALA A 22 -11.99 -16.65 17.84
N HIS A 23 -11.58 -17.87 17.46
CA HIS A 23 -10.52 -18.08 16.47
C HIS A 23 -10.98 -17.70 15.05
N GLU A 24 -12.21 -18.07 14.67
CA GLU A 24 -12.83 -17.69 13.39
C GLU A 24 -13.01 -16.17 13.24
N ASN A 25 -13.27 -15.47 14.35
CA ASN A 25 -13.40 -14.01 14.40
C ASN A 25 -12.18 -13.31 14.99
N SER A 26 -11.01 -13.94 14.92
CA SER A 26 -9.74 -13.31 15.29
C SER A 26 -9.40 -12.16 14.33
N PHE A 27 -8.59 -11.20 14.78
CA PHE A 27 -8.17 -10.08 13.92
C PHE A 27 -7.51 -10.56 12.63
N GLU A 28 -6.65 -11.58 12.72
CA GLU A 28 -5.97 -12.14 11.56
C GLU A 28 -6.96 -12.80 10.59
N SER A 29 -7.91 -13.60 11.09
CA SER A 29 -8.94 -14.22 10.25
C SER A 29 -9.73 -13.16 9.48
N VAL A 30 -10.23 -12.14 10.19
CA VAL A 30 -11.00 -11.04 9.58
C VAL A 30 -10.15 -10.21 8.62
N ALA A 31 -8.87 -9.98 8.94
CA ALA A 31 -7.94 -9.27 8.07
C ALA A 31 -7.68 -10.05 6.76
N ARG A 32 -7.54 -11.38 6.82
CA ARG A 32 -7.36 -12.23 5.63
C ARG A 32 -8.63 -12.33 4.78
N GLU A 33 -9.80 -12.38 5.42
CA GLU A 33 -11.10 -12.31 4.74
C GLU A 33 -11.25 -10.96 4.00
N TRP A 34 -11.02 -9.84 4.71
CA TRP A 34 -11.01 -8.51 4.14
C TRP A 34 -10.01 -8.38 2.99
N HIS A 35 -8.79 -8.87 3.16
CA HIS A 35 -7.75 -8.85 2.14
C HIS A 35 -8.20 -9.58 0.87
N SER A 36 -8.77 -10.77 1.04
CA SER A 36 -9.29 -11.57 -0.08
C SER A 36 -10.41 -10.85 -0.83
N SER A 37 -11.29 -10.12 -0.13
CA SER A 37 -12.32 -9.29 -0.77
C SER A 37 -11.76 -8.15 -1.64
N LYS A 38 -10.53 -7.69 -1.35
CA LYS A 38 -9.88 -6.59 -2.07
C LYS A 38 -8.96 -7.04 -3.20
N LYS A 39 -8.57 -8.32 -3.24
CA LYS A 39 -7.66 -8.86 -4.27
C LYS A 39 -8.12 -8.59 -5.70
N ALA A 40 -9.43 -8.58 -5.97
CA ALA A 40 -9.95 -8.30 -7.31
C ALA A 40 -9.70 -6.86 -7.80
N THR A 41 -9.47 -5.91 -6.88
CA THR A 41 -9.27 -4.49 -7.21
C THR A 41 -7.80 -4.08 -7.14
N TRP A 42 -6.98 -4.85 -6.43
CA TRP A 42 -5.57 -4.54 -6.20
C TRP A 42 -4.67 -5.27 -7.17
N SER A 43 -3.52 -4.66 -7.49
CA SER A 43 -2.44 -5.41 -8.13
C SER A 43 -1.90 -6.47 -7.18
N GLU A 44 -1.38 -7.58 -7.73
CA GLU A 44 -0.84 -8.68 -6.94
C GLU A 44 0.28 -8.21 -5.99
N GLY A 45 1.20 -7.37 -6.49
CA GLY A 45 2.30 -6.82 -5.69
C GLY A 45 1.80 -6.01 -4.50
N TYR A 46 0.81 -5.14 -4.70
CA TYR A 46 0.25 -4.34 -3.62
C TYR A 46 -0.55 -5.19 -2.62
N ALA A 47 -1.31 -6.16 -3.10
CA ALA A 47 -2.00 -7.11 -2.22
C ALA A 47 -0.98 -7.86 -1.34
N LYS A 48 0.12 -8.36 -1.92
CA LYS A 48 1.18 -9.05 -1.18
C LYS A 48 1.86 -8.12 -0.16
N GLU A 49 2.15 -6.87 -0.54
CA GLU A 49 2.73 -5.87 0.35
C GLU A 49 1.84 -5.61 1.57
N VAL A 50 0.53 -5.38 1.36
CA VAL A 50 -0.43 -5.13 2.44
C VAL A 50 -0.45 -6.28 3.44
N LEU A 51 -0.52 -7.52 2.96
CA LEU A 51 -0.58 -8.70 3.84
C LEU A 51 0.74 -8.92 4.58
N ASN A 52 1.88 -8.81 3.88
CA ASN A 52 3.21 -8.94 4.48
C ASN A 52 3.43 -7.94 5.62
N CYS A 53 2.93 -6.70 5.48
CA CYS A 53 3.04 -5.69 6.54
C CYS A 53 2.25 -6.13 7.78
N MET A 54 1.03 -6.66 7.61
CA MET A 54 0.22 -7.13 8.74
C MET A 54 0.84 -8.37 9.41
N GLU A 55 1.35 -9.32 8.62
CA GLU A 55 1.99 -10.54 9.12
C GLU A 55 3.24 -10.26 9.96
N LYS A 56 4.00 -9.22 9.59
CA LYS A 56 5.22 -8.84 10.32
C LYS A 56 4.95 -7.99 11.55
N ASP A 57 4.05 -7.02 11.43
CA ASP A 57 3.96 -5.94 12.42
C ASP A 57 2.69 -5.98 13.28
N ILE A 58 1.64 -6.72 12.88
CA ILE A 58 0.33 -6.74 13.57
C ILE A 58 -0.02 -8.12 14.11
N PHE A 59 -0.06 -9.14 13.27
CA PHE A 59 -0.53 -10.48 13.65
C PHE A 59 0.25 -11.12 14.81
N PRO A 60 1.59 -10.94 14.95
CA PRO A 60 2.33 -11.49 16.08
C PRO A 60 1.89 -10.98 17.45
N PHE A 61 1.18 -9.84 17.50
CA PHE A 61 0.78 -9.21 18.75
C PHE A 61 -0.72 -9.33 19.03
N ILE A 62 -1.56 -9.10 18.01
CA ILE A 62 -3.03 -9.08 18.18
C ILE A 62 -3.77 -10.01 17.21
N GLY A 63 -3.07 -10.75 16.36
CA GLY A 63 -3.68 -11.55 15.29
C GLY A 63 -4.69 -12.58 15.80
N GLN A 64 -4.35 -13.25 16.90
CA GLN A 64 -5.18 -14.30 17.52
C GLN A 64 -6.27 -13.75 18.45
N ARG A 65 -6.30 -12.43 18.70
CA ARG A 65 -7.29 -11.82 19.58
C ARG A 65 -8.63 -11.70 18.84
N PRO A 66 -9.76 -12.05 19.47
CA PRO A 66 -11.08 -11.83 18.87
C PRO A 66 -11.27 -10.36 18.56
N ILE A 67 -11.69 -10.03 17.33
CA ILE A 67 -11.71 -8.64 16.85
C ILE A 67 -12.61 -7.71 17.69
N GLU A 68 -13.69 -8.26 18.26
CA GLU A 68 -14.60 -7.53 19.15
C GLU A 68 -13.93 -7.14 20.49
N GLN A 69 -12.92 -7.89 20.93
CA GLN A 69 -12.26 -7.72 22.22
C GLN A 69 -10.97 -6.89 22.15
N ILE A 70 -10.62 -6.39 20.96
CA ILE A 70 -9.40 -5.59 20.78
C ILE A 70 -9.68 -4.18 21.22
N GLU A 71 -8.94 -3.75 22.23
CA GLU A 71 -9.07 -2.42 22.80
C GLU A 71 -8.17 -1.40 22.06
N PRO A 72 -8.56 -0.11 22.02
CA PRO A 72 -7.76 0.93 21.37
C PRO A 72 -6.30 1.00 21.86
N LEU A 73 -6.10 0.83 23.17
CA LEU A 73 -4.76 0.84 23.78
C LEU A 73 -3.89 -0.34 23.33
N GLU A 74 -4.49 -1.49 23.07
CA GLU A 74 -3.79 -2.68 22.59
C GLU A 74 -3.22 -2.42 21.19
N LEU A 75 -4.05 -1.93 20.25
CA LEU A 75 -3.60 -1.56 18.92
C LEU A 75 -2.59 -0.40 18.95
N LEU A 76 -2.80 0.61 19.80
CA LEU A 76 -1.86 1.72 19.96
C LEU A 76 -0.48 1.24 20.39
N THR A 77 -0.41 0.32 21.35
CA THR A 77 0.84 -0.26 21.85
C THR A 77 1.60 -0.98 20.73
N VAL A 78 0.89 -1.68 19.85
CA VAL A 78 1.50 -2.33 18.68
C VAL A 78 2.02 -1.29 17.68
N LEU A 79 1.24 -0.26 17.37
CA LEU A 79 1.66 0.81 16.45
C LEU A 79 2.88 1.59 16.98
N GLN A 80 2.95 1.82 18.29
CA GLN A 80 4.10 2.44 18.95
C GLN A 80 5.38 1.59 18.87
N LYS A 81 5.28 0.25 18.78
CA LYS A 81 6.46 -0.60 18.54
C LYS A 81 7.05 -0.36 17.15
N ILE A 82 6.21 -0.15 16.14
CA ILE A 82 6.62 0.15 14.77
C ILE A 82 7.25 1.56 14.71
N GLU A 83 6.61 2.51 15.39
CA GLU A 83 7.11 3.87 15.54
C GLU A 83 8.51 3.92 16.18
N LYS A 84 8.74 3.17 17.27
CA LYS A 84 10.04 3.10 17.95
C LYS A 84 11.17 2.56 17.08
N ARG A 85 10.86 1.86 15.97
CA ARG A 85 11.86 1.44 14.97
C ARG A 85 12.24 2.55 13.99
N GLY A 86 11.61 3.73 14.08
CA GLY A 86 11.83 4.87 13.18
C GLY A 86 10.95 4.90 11.93
N ALA A 87 10.02 3.95 11.77
CA ALA A 87 9.25 3.77 10.55
C ALA A 87 7.91 4.55 10.55
N LEU A 88 7.96 5.88 10.72
CA LEU A 88 6.77 6.73 10.92
C LEU A 88 5.73 6.68 9.78
N GLU A 89 6.19 6.68 8.52
CA GLU A 89 5.30 6.56 7.36
C GLU A 89 4.60 5.19 7.34
N GLN A 90 5.36 4.14 7.70
CA GLN A 90 4.85 2.77 7.78
C GLN A 90 3.82 2.62 8.90
N THR A 91 4.06 3.21 10.07
CA THR A 91 3.08 3.25 11.16
C THR A 91 1.76 3.87 10.71
N SER A 92 1.83 4.99 9.97
CA SER A 92 0.64 5.65 9.44
C SER A 92 -0.12 4.79 8.43
N LYS A 93 0.61 4.12 7.51
CA LYS A 93 0.03 3.18 6.54
C LYS A 93 -0.64 2.00 7.24
N ILE A 94 0.06 1.35 8.17
CA ILE A 94 -0.44 0.17 8.89
C ILE A 94 -1.67 0.53 9.73
N ARG A 95 -1.67 1.65 10.46
CA ARG A 95 -2.85 2.12 11.20
C ARG A 95 -4.07 2.26 10.30
N ARG A 96 -3.90 2.87 9.12
CA ARG A 96 -4.99 3.00 8.14
C ARG A 96 -5.51 1.64 7.70
N ARG A 97 -4.63 0.66 7.48
CA ARG A 97 -5.02 -0.72 7.14
C ARG A 97 -5.78 -1.41 8.27
N CYS A 98 -5.32 -1.30 9.51
CA CYS A 98 -6.07 -1.81 10.65
C CYS A 98 -7.45 -1.17 10.74
N GLY A 99 -7.57 0.12 10.42
CA GLY A 99 -8.85 0.80 10.32
C GLY A 99 -9.75 0.30 9.17
N GLU A 100 -9.18 -0.14 8.06
CA GLU A 100 -9.93 -0.78 6.96
C GLU A 100 -10.47 -2.16 7.39
N VAL A 101 -9.66 -2.95 8.12
CA VAL A 101 -10.08 -4.23 8.71
C VAL A 101 -11.17 -4.04 9.76
N LEU A 102 -11.00 -3.11 10.70
CA LEU A 102 -12.02 -2.81 11.71
C LEU A 102 -13.32 -2.30 11.07
N ARG A 103 -13.23 -1.48 10.02
CA ARG A 103 -14.42 -1.03 9.28
C ARG A 103 -15.13 -2.20 8.60
N TYR A 104 -14.39 -3.15 8.06
CA TYR A 104 -14.96 -4.38 7.50
C TYR A 104 -15.63 -5.24 8.58
N ALA A 105 -15.01 -5.36 9.75
CA ALA A 105 -15.58 -6.05 10.89
C ALA A 105 -16.90 -5.41 11.37
N VAL A 106 -16.96 -4.08 11.43
CA VAL A 106 -18.19 -3.33 11.73
C VAL A 106 -19.27 -3.59 10.69
N ALA A 107 -18.94 -3.52 9.40
CA ALA A 107 -19.89 -3.76 8.32
C ALA A 107 -20.44 -5.19 8.30
N THR A 108 -19.67 -6.16 8.83
CA THR A 108 -20.05 -7.58 8.91
C THR A 108 -20.61 -7.97 10.29
N GLY A 109 -20.84 -7.00 11.18
CA GLY A 109 -21.43 -7.24 12.51
C GLY A 109 -20.50 -7.92 13.53
N ARG A 110 -19.20 -8.00 13.25
CA ARG A 110 -18.18 -8.64 14.12
C ARG A 110 -17.49 -7.67 15.07
N ALA A 111 -17.68 -6.37 14.88
CA ALA A 111 -17.19 -5.32 15.76
C ALA A 111 -18.21 -4.18 15.85
N LYS A 112 -18.17 -3.41 16.94
CA LYS A 112 -19.15 -2.33 17.17
C LYS A 112 -18.73 -0.99 16.58
N TYR A 113 -17.43 -0.68 16.58
CA TYR A 113 -16.91 0.60 16.12
C TYR A 113 -15.46 0.47 15.65
N ASN A 114 -14.98 1.48 14.92
CA ASN A 114 -13.62 1.54 14.40
C ASN A 114 -12.85 2.70 15.06
N PHE A 115 -11.95 2.36 15.99
CA PHE A 115 -11.12 3.31 16.74
C PHE A 115 -9.77 3.66 16.08
N ALA A 116 -9.34 2.93 15.04
CA ALA A 116 -8.02 3.15 14.43
C ALA A 116 -7.80 4.57 13.85
N PRO A 117 -8.83 5.29 13.34
CA PRO A 117 -8.71 6.69 12.97
C PRO A 117 -8.23 7.58 14.13
N ASP A 118 -8.80 7.39 15.32
CA ASP A 118 -8.59 8.24 16.49
C ASP A 118 -7.19 8.08 17.08
N LEU A 119 -6.57 6.90 16.90
CA LEU A 119 -5.19 6.64 17.33
C LEU A 119 -4.15 7.55 16.65
N ALA A 120 -4.50 8.23 15.56
CA ALA A 120 -3.61 9.16 14.88
C ALA A 120 -3.12 10.31 15.79
N ILE A 121 -3.89 10.69 16.81
CA ILE A 121 -3.53 11.78 17.73
C ILE A 121 -2.42 11.38 18.71
N ALA A 122 -2.26 10.08 18.96
CA ALA A 122 -1.32 9.51 19.92
C ALA A 122 -0.05 8.94 19.24
N LEU A 123 0.13 9.21 17.94
CA LEU A 123 1.25 8.76 17.12
C LEU A 123 1.97 9.95 16.50
N ASN A 124 3.29 9.85 16.40
CA ASN A 124 4.11 10.83 15.73
C ASN A 124 3.83 10.83 14.23
N LYS A 125 3.72 12.02 13.66
CA LYS A 125 3.58 12.21 12.22
C LYS A 125 4.99 12.27 11.59
N PRO A 126 5.23 11.58 10.47
CA PRO A 126 6.45 11.81 9.71
C PRO A 126 6.52 13.28 9.29
N LYS A 127 7.68 13.92 9.47
CA LYS A 127 7.91 15.23 8.85
C LYS A 127 7.89 15.03 7.34
N THR A 128 7.02 15.76 6.65
CA THR A 128 6.98 15.73 5.19
C THR A 128 8.23 16.42 4.68
N GLN A 129 9.12 15.65 4.06
CA GLN A 129 10.24 16.18 3.30
C GLN A 129 9.87 16.09 1.83
N HIS A 130 9.68 17.24 1.19
CA HIS A 130 9.51 17.28 -0.25
C HIS A 130 10.85 17.01 -0.90
N PHE A 131 10.88 16.12 -1.89
CA PHE A 131 12.05 15.96 -2.73
C PHE A 131 12.28 17.26 -3.51
N PRO A 132 13.52 17.80 -3.54
CA PRO A 132 13.83 18.94 -4.38
C PRO A 132 13.56 18.56 -5.84
N PHE A 133 13.04 19.52 -6.60
CA PHE A 133 12.79 19.38 -8.03
C PHE A 133 13.81 20.23 -8.79
N LEU A 134 14.08 19.85 -10.02
CA LEU A 134 15.00 20.58 -10.89
C LEU A 134 14.36 21.90 -11.33
N THR A 135 15.03 23.02 -11.07
CA THR A 135 14.59 24.34 -11.51
C THR A 135 15.01 24.63 -12.94
N GLU A 136 14.40 25.63 -13.57
CA GLU A 136 14.73 26.04 -14.95
C GLU A 136 16.21 26.45 -15.09
N SER A 137 16.76 27.14 -14.09
CA SER A 137 18.17 27.53 -14.05
C SER A 137 19.14 26.35 -13.93
N GLU A 138 18.70 25.23 -13.36
CA GLU A 138 19.54 24.04 -13.17
C GLU A 138 19.45 23.06 -14.36
N LEU A 139 18.47 23.23 -15.26
CA LEU A 139 18.31 22.39 -16.45
C LEU A 139 19.56 22.34 -17.34
N PRO A 140 20.22 23.47 -17.68
CA PRO A 140 21.41 23.43 -18.54
C PRO A 140 22.53 22.57 -17.95
N ASP A 141 22.79 22.72 -16.65
CA ASP A 141 23.83 21.97 -15.95
C ASP A 141 23.48 20.49 -15.87
N PHE A 142 22.22 20.16 -15.61
CA PHE A 142 21.75 18.77 -15.62
C PHE A 142 21.88 18.12 -16.99
N VAL A 143 21.50 18.81 -18.06
CA VAL A 143 21.64 18.30 -19.43
C VAL A 143 23.11 18.09 -19.77
N ASN A 144 23.99 19.02 -19.41
CA ASN A 144 25.43 18.87 -19.62
C ASN A 144 26.00 17.66 -18.85
N ALA A 145 25.60 17.48 -17.59
CA ALA A 145 25.97 16.31 -16.80
C ALA A 145 25.45 15.01 -17.41
N LEU A 146 24.22 14.99 -17.93
CA LEU A 146 23.63 13.84 -18.60
C LEU A 146 24.34 13.53 -19.93
N GLU A 147 24.75 14.54 -20.68
CA GLU A 147 25.51 14.35 -21.92
C GLU A 147 26.87 13.69 -21.67
N ASN A 148 27.53 14.07 -20.57
CA ASN A 148 28.82 13.52 -20.18
C ASN A 148 28.73 12.24 -19.33
N TYR A 149 27.52 11.74 -19.07
CA TYR A 149 27.31 10.54 -18.27
C TYR A 149 27.94 9.29 -18.94
N GLN A 150 28.96 8.73 -18.29
CA GLN A 150 29.74 7.57 -18.78
C GLN A 150 29.15 6.21 -18.40
N GLY A 151 27.95 6.20 -17.81
CA GLY A 151 27.28 4.95 -17.42
C GLY A 151 26.52 4.31 -18.59
N SER A 152 25.41 3.65 -18.26
CA SER A 152 24.59 2.98 -19.27
C SER A 152 23.98 3.98 -20.27
N LEU A 153 24.20 3.75 -21.56
CA LEU A 153 23.54 4.49 -22.64
C LEU A 153 22.01 4.35 -22.55
N VAL A 154 21.51 3.20 -22.09
CA VAL A 154 20.07 3.00 -21.87
C VAL A 154 19.56 3.97 -20.82
N THR A 155 20.26 4.13 -19.69
CA THR A 155 19.88 5.09 -18.65
C THR A 155 19.95 6.53 -19.17
N LYS A 156 20.99 6.86 -19.96
CA LYS A 156 21.12 8.18 -20.59
C LYS A 156 19.92 8.49 -21.47
N TYR A 157 19.65 7.65 -22.46
CA TYR A 157 18.54 7.86 -23.41
C TYR A 157 17.16 7.77 -22.74
N ALA A 158 16.98 6.88 -21.77
CA ALA A 158 15.75 6.83 -20.97
C ALA A 158 15.53 8.15 -20.21
N THR A 159 16.58 8.75 -19.66
CA THR A 159 16.47 10.04 -18.96
C THR A 159 16.10 11.17 -19.92
N HIS A 160 16.71 11.23 -21.12
CA HIS A 160 16.30 12.18 -22.15
C HIS A 160 14.83 11.99 -22.55
N LEU A 161 14.42 10.75 -22.79
CA LEU A 161 13.03 10.46 -23.17
C LEU A 161 12.06 10.82 -22.04
N LEU A 162 12.45 10.61 -20.78
CA LEU A 162 11.67 11.01 -19.61
C LEU A 162 11.54 12.53 -19.49
N MET A 163 12.62 13.28 -19.73
CA MET A 163 12.58 14.75 -19.75
C MET A 163 11.67 15.28 -20.85
N LEU A 164 11.73 14.67 -22.03
CA LEU A 164 10.89 15.07 -23.15
C LEU A 164 9.44 14.74 -22.85
N THR A 165 9.13 13.49 -22.47
CA THR A 165 7.77 12.92 -22.41
C THR A 165 7.04 13.08 -21.09
N GLY A 166 7.76 13.19 -19.96
CA GLY A 166 7.16 13.27 -18.62
C GLY A 166 6.37 12.02 -18.19
N VAL A 167 6.53 10.89 -18.90
CA VAL A 167 5.88 9.62 -18.56
C VAL A 167 6.36 9.09 -17.22
N ARG A 168 5.67 8.10 -16.64
CA ARG A 168 6.18 7.45 -15.43
C ARG A 168 7.35 6.53 -15.77
N THR A 169 8.28 6.38 -14.83
CA THR A 169 9.44 5.48 -15.00
C THR A 169 9.02 4.06 -15.40
N ILE A 170 7.94 3.51 -14.84
CA ILE A 170 7.48 2.16 -15.21
C ILE A 170 6.88 2.09 -16.61
N GLU A 171 6.26 3.18 -17.08
CA GLU A 171 5.69 3.26 -18.44
C GLU A 171 6.83 3.26 -19.47
N LEU A 172 7.94 3.96 -19.15
CA LEU A 172 9.16 4.00 -19.94
C LEU A 172 9.95 2.70 -19.91
N CYS A 173 10.22 2.14 -18.73
CA CYS A 173 11.05 0.94 -18.60
C CYS A 173 10.40 -0.31 -19.20
N ALA A 174 9.07 -0.35 -19.28
CA ALA A 174 8.32 -1.49 -19.83
C ALA A 174 7.85 -1.25 -21.27
N ALA A 175 8.29 -0.16 -21.92
CA ALA A 175 7.85 0.19 -23.27
C ALA A 175 8.34 -0.82 -24.31
N GLU A 176 7.46 -1.19 -25.23
CA GLU A 176 7.78 -2.08 -26.35
C GLU A 176 7.89 -1.30 -27.66
N TRP A 177 8.71 -1.79 -28.60
CA TRP A 177 8.89 -1.14 -29.91
C TRP A 177 7.58 -0.95 -30.69
N ALA A 178 6.60 -1.85 -30.51
CA ALA A 178 5.30 -1.76 -31.16
C ALA A 178 4.46 -0.54 -30.73
N GLU A 179 4.82 0.11 -29.63
CA GLU A 179 4.13 1.29 -29.10
C GLU A 179 4.58 2.60 -29.78
N PHE A 180 5.68 2.56 -30.54
CA PHE A 180 6.28 3.73 -31.15
C PHE A 180 6.00 3.76 -32.65
N ASP A 181 5.17 4.72 -33.05
CA ASP A 181 5.03 5.12 -34.45
C ASP A 181 5.95 6.32 -34.69
N LEU A 182 7.15 6.02 -35.18
CA LEU A 182 8.19 7.03 -35.42
C LEU A 182 7.86 7.93 -36.63
N ASP A 183 7.05 7.45 -37.58
CA ASP A 183 6.63 8.23 -38.75
C ASP A 183 5.67 9.35 -38.32
N ASN A 184 4.78 9.05 -37.35
CA ASN A 184 3.83 10.02 -36.80
C ASN A 184 4.30 10.68 -35.48
N ALA A 185 5.51 10.36 -35.02
CA ALA A 185 6.07 10.81 -33.74
C ALA A 185 5.11 10.57 -32.56
N LEU A 186 4.51 9.37 -32.52
CA LEU A 186 3.53 8.96 -31.53
C LEU A 186 4.09 7.82 -30.69
N TRP A 187 3.89 7.93 -29.38
CA TRP A 187 4.07 6.83 -28.44
C TRP A 187 2.73 6.53 -27.76
N GLU A 188 2.18 5.34 -28.03
CA GLU A 188 0.92 4.86 -27.46
C GLU A 188 1.19 3.89 -26.30
N ILE A 189 0.93 4.34 -25.07
CA ILE A 189 1.13 3.51 -23.88
C ILE A 189 -0.12 2.63 -23.65
N PRO A 190 0.03 1.28 -23.56
CA PRO A 190 -1.08 0.37 -23.31
C PRO A 190 -1.82 0.68 -22.00
N LYS A 191 -3.16 0.58 -22.02
CA LYS A 191 -4.04 0.94 -20.89
C LYS A 191 -3.73 0.14 -19.63
N GLU A 192 -3.21 -1.07 -19.80
CA GLU A 192 -2.83 -2.00 -18.74
C GLU A 192 -1.70 -1.44 -17.88
N ARG A 193 -0.79 -0.64 -18.45
CA ARG A 193 0.32 0.01 -17.71
C ARG A 193 -0.05 1.38 -17.13
N MET A 194 -1.27 1.87 -17.37
CA MET A 194 -1.68 3.20 -16.94
C MET A 194 -2.38 3.20 -15.58
N LYS A 195 -1.96 4.10 -14.68
CA LYS A 195 -2.52 4.28 -13.32
C LYS A 195 -4.03 4.61 -13.28
N LYS A 196 -4.63 5.05 -14.39
CA LYS A 196 -6.07 5.34 -14.53
C LYS A 196 -6.80 4.60 -15.68
N ARG A 197 -6.19 3.60 -16.33
CA ARG A 197 -6.80 2.82 -17.44
C ARG A 197 -7.44 3.65 -18.59
N ALA A 198 -7.06 4.92 -18.75
CA ALA A 198 -7.53 5.81 -19.82
C ALA A 198 -6.32 6.20 -20.69
N PRO A 199 -6.38 6.04 -22.03
CA PRO A 199 -5.24 6.26 -22.91
C PRO A 199 -4.82 7.73 -22.88
N ILE A 200 -3.52 7.99 -22.80
CA ILE A 200 -2.92 9.31 -22.96
C ILE A 200 -2.07 9.23 -24.23
N TRP A 201 -2.40 10.07 -25.20
CA TRP A 201 -1.66 10.19 -26.45
C TRP A 201 -0.57 11.24 -26.26
N PHE A 202 0.70 10.85 -26.25
CA PHE A 202 1.80 11.80 -26.32
C PHE A 202 2.16 12.04 -27.78
N ARG A 203 1.56 13.07 -28.38
CA ARG A 203 1.94 13.55 -29.70
C ARG A 203 3.07 14.57 -29.54
N TYR A 204 4.31 14.14 -29.76
CA TYR A 204 5.40 15.11 -29.88
C TYR A 204 5.29 15.79 -31.24
N LEU A 205 5.25 17.12 -31.24
CA LEU A 205 5.55 17.90 -32.44
C LEU A 205 7.05 17.81 -32.71
N LEU A 206 7.56 16.65 -33.11
CA LEU A 206 8.87 16.52 -33.76
C LEU A 206 8.76 17.04 -35.21
N ARG A 207 8.23 18.26 -35.38
CA ARG A 207 8.32 18.95 -36.65
C ARG A 207 9.76 19.44 -36.74
N ARG A 208 10.62 18.62 -37.36
CA ARG A 208 11.90 19.12 -37.88
C ARG A 208 11.57 20.36 -38.72
N SER A 209 12.00 21.52 -38.27
CA SER A 209 12.17 22.67 -39.15
C SER A 209 13.21 22.27 -40.18
N ALA A 210 12.74 21.82 -41.33
CA ALA A 210 13.58 21.73 -42.52
C ALA A 210 13.97 23.16 -42.89
N SER A 211 15.26 23.45 -42.80
CA SER A 211 15.94 24.56 -43.48
C SER A 211 17.20 23.99 -44.08
#